data_AF-A0A6F9AD17-F1
#
_entry.id   AF-A0A6F9AD17-F1
#
_cell.length_a   1.000
_cell.length_b   1.000
_cell.length_c   1.000
_cell.angle_alpha   90.00
_cell.angle_beta   90.00
_cell.angle_gamma   90.00
#
_symmetry.space_group_name_H-M   'P 1'
#
loop_
_entity.id
_entity.type
_entity.pdbx_description
1 polymer ?
#
loop_
_entity_poly.entity_id
_entity_poly.type
_entity_poly.pdbx_seq_one_letter_code
_entity_poly.pdbx_strand_id
1 'polypeptide(L)'
;VERLIQERGWEFMWNEHLGYILTCPSNLGTGLRAGVHVRLPNLSKDPRFPKILDAMRLQKRGTGGVDTAATGDTFDLSNNDRLGKSEVELVQCLIDGVNYLIDCEKKLEKGQNIHVPAPVSQFSK
;
A
#
# COMPACT_ATOMS: atom_id res chain seq x y z
N VAL A 1 -9.51 -1.33 -21.86
CA VAL A 1 -9.96 -2.74 -21.81
C VAL A 1 -11.47 -2.81 -21.68
N GLU A 2 -12.05 -2.21 -20.64
CA GLU A 2 -13.50 -2.18 -20.39
C GLU A 2 -14.36 -1.82 -21.62
N ARG A 3 -14.04 -0.70 -22.30
CA ARG A 3 -14.73 -0.28 -23.54
C ARG A 3 -14.87 -1.43 -24.57
N LEU A 4 -13.80 -2.19 -24.81
CA LEU A 4 -13.78 -3.26 -25.81
C LEU A 4 -14.61 -4.49 -25.37
N ILE A 5 -14.78 -4.70 -24.07
CA ILE A 5 -15.58 -5.79 -23.50
C ILE A 5 -17.07 -5.44 -23.59
N GLN A 6 -17.41 -4.19 -23.25
CA GLN A 6 -18.76 -3.64 -23.40
C GLN A 6 -19.21 -3.63 -24.86
N GLU A 7 -18.34 -3.27 -25.80
CA GLU A 7 -18.61 -3.36 -27.25
C GLU A 7 -18.98 -4.78 -27.73
N ARG A 8 -18.63 -5.81 -26.95
CA ARG A 8 -18.98 -7.22 -27.23
C ARG A 8 -20.18 -7.72 -26.42
N GLY A 9 -20.87 -6.85 -25.67
CA GLY A 9 -22.07 -7.18 -24.90
C GLY A 9 -21.79 -7.82 -23.53
N TRP A 10 -20.61 -7.63 -22.95
CA TRP A 10 -20.25 -8.15 -21.63
C TRP A 10 -19.94 -7.00 -20.66
N GLU A 11 -20.07 -7.27 -19.36
CA GLU A 11 -19.82 -6.31 -18.29
C GLU A 11 -18.88 -6.88 -17.21
N PHE A 12 -18.24 -5.99 -16.45
CA PHE A 12 -17.54 -6.39 -15.22
C PHE A 12 -18.52 -6.48 -14.05
N MET A 13 -18.28 -7.42 -13.15
CA MET A 13 -19.09 -7.55 -11.94
C MET A 13 -18.77 -6.40 -10.99
N TRP A 14 -19.75 -5.53 -10.74
CA TRP A 14 -19.61 -4.36 -9.88
C TRP A 14 -20.94 -4.03 -9.20
N ASN A 15 -20.89 -3.51 -7.97
CA ASN A 15 -22.05 -2.86 -7.35
C ASN A 15 -21.62 -1.72 -6.41
N GLU A 16 -22.57 -0.86 -6.04
CA GLU A 16 -22.32 0.36 -5.24
C GLU A 16 -21.72 0.05 -3.85
N HIS A 17 -22.12 -1.06 -3.23
CA HIS A 17 -21.68 -1.40 -1.87
C HIS A 17 -20.28 -2.03 -1.84
N LEU A 18 -19.96 -2.88 -2.81
CA LEU A 18 -18.75 -3.71 -2.82
C LEU A 18 -17.71 -3.28 -3.86
N GLY A 19 -18.03 -2.32 -4.74
CA GLY A 19 -17.19 -1.99 -5.89
C GLY A 19 -17.06 -3.18 -6.84
N TYR A 20 -15.86 -3.37 -7.41
CA TYR A 20 -15.57 -4.51 -8.27
C TYR A 20 -15.54 -5.82 -7.47
N ILE A 21 -16.25 -6.82 -8.00
CA ILE A 21 -16.37 -8.13 -7.37
C ILE A 21 -15.27 -9.04 -7.90
N LEU A 22 -14.52 -9.62 -6.98
CA LEU A 22 -13.43 -10.57 -7.24
C LEU A 22 -13.62 -11.81 -6.38
N THR A 23 -12.93 -12.90 -6.71
CA THR A 23 -13.09 -14.19 -6.02
C THR A 23 -12.76 -14.13 -4.53
N CYS A 24 -11.73 -13.36 -4.16
CA CYS A 24 -11.30 -13.24 -2.76
C CYS A 24 -11.90 -12.00 -2.11
N PRO A 25 -12.58 -12.11 -0.96
CA PRO A 25 -13.15 -10.96 -0.26
C PRO A 25 -12.14 -9.85 0.06
N SER A 26 -10.85 -10.19 0.24
CA SER A 26 -9.79 -9.20 0.52
C SER A 26 -9.49 -8.26 -0.65
N ASN A 27 -9.99 -8.56 -1.86
CA ASN A 27 -9.78 -7.75 -3.05
C ASN A 27 -11.05 -6.98 -3.49
N LEU A 28 -12.13 -6.97 -2.69
CA LEU A 28 -13.30 -6.15 -3.02
C LEU A 28 -12.97 -4.65 -3.09
N GLY A 29 -13.86 -3.88 -3.69
CA GLY A 29 -13.74 -2.44 -3.87
C GLY A 29 -13.00 -2.12 -5.16
N THR A 30 -11.78 -1.65 -5.00
CA THR A 30 -10.89 -1.31 -6.13
C THR A 30 -10.12 -2.53 -6.64
N GLY A 31 -9.94 -3.56 -5.80
CA GLY A 31 -8.97 -4.64 -6.05
C GLY A 31 -7.52 -4.15 -6.23
N LEU A 32 -7.24 -2.86 -5.98
CA LEU A 32 -6.00 -2.21 -6.39
C LEU A 32 -4.89 -2.42 -5.37
N ARG A 33 -3.76 -2.95 -5.86
CA ARG A 33 -2.49 -2.98 -5.14
C ARG A 33 -1.45 -2.16 -5.90
N ALA A 34 -1.31 -0.89 -5.54
CA ALA A 34 -0.18 -0.09 -5.94
C ALA A 34 0.99 -0.36 -4.99
N GLY A 35 2.19 -0.50 -5.53
CA GLY A 35 3.37 -0.76 -4.72
C GLY A 35 4.68 -0.39 -5.38
N VAL A 36 5.74 -0.40 -4.58
CA VAL A 36 7.11 -0.10 -4.98
C VAL A 36 8.08 -1.09 -4.35
N HIS A 37 9.19 -1.34 -5.03
CA HIS A 37 10.36 -1.91 -4.38
C HIS A 37 11.22 -0.77 -3.84
N VAL A 38 11.45 -0.74 -2.52
CA VAL A 38 12.24 0.31 -1.86
C VAL A 38 13.28 -0.31 -0.95
N ARG A 39 14.48 0.27 -0.96
CA ARG A 39 15.59 -0.15 -0.11
C ARG A 39 15.64 0.72 1.15
N LEU A 40 15.54 0.09 2.32
CA LEU A 40 15.43 0.74 3.64
C LEU A 40 16.40 0.10 4.66
N PRO A 41 17.73 0.22 4.48
CA PRO A 41 18.73 -0.48 5.29
C PRO A 41 18.81 -0.05 6.75
N ASN A 42 18.39 1.19 7.07
CA ASN A 42 18.39 1.69 8.44
C ASN A 42 17.00 1.57 9.07
N LEU A 43 15.97 2.03 8.36
CA LEU A 43 14.60 2.02 8.87
C LEU A 43 14.08 0.60 9.14
N SER A 44 14.47 -0.38 8.33
CA SER A 44 14.06 -1.78 8.54
C SER A 44 14.54 -2.39 9.86
N LYS A 45 15.59 -1.82 10.47
CA LYS A 45 16.14 -2.24 11.76
C LYS A 45 15.53 -1.47 12.94
N ASP A 46 14.80 -0.40 12.67
CA ASP A 46 14.17 0.42 13.70
C ASP A 46 12.91 -0.27 14.25
N PRO A 47 12.76 -0.42 15.58
CA PRO A 47 11.60 -1.08 16.19
C PRO A 47 10.28 -0.34 15.93
N ARG A 48 10.32 0.92 15.49
CA ARG A 48 9.13 1.71 15.13
C ARG A 48 8.61 1.42 13.73
N PHE A 49 9.39 0.76 12.86
CA PHE A 49 9.01 0.55 11.46
C PHE A 49 7.64 -0.13 11.27
N PRO A 50 7.28 -1.21 12.01
CA PRO A 50 5.95 -1.79 11.91
C PRO A 50 4.81 -0.82 12.26
N LYS A 51 5.02 0.03 13.28
CA LYS A 51 4.03 1.03 13.69
C LYS A 51 3.89 2.16 12.67
N ILE A 52 4.99 2.55 12.03
CA ILE A 52 4.98 3.54 10.94
C ILE A 52 4.17 3.01 9.75
N LEU A 53 4.40 1.76 9.34
CA LEU A 53 3.63 1.14 8.26
C LEU A 53 2.13 1.07 8.57
N ASP A 54 1.78 0.63 9.77
CA ASP A 54 0.38 0.53 10.21
C ASP A 54 -0.32 1.91 10.22
N ALA A 55 0.33 2.92 10.81
CA ALA A 55 -0.17 4.29 10.84
C ALA A 55 -0.41 4.86 9.43
N MET A 56 0.42 4.49 8.45
CA MET A 56 0.29 4.96 7.07
C MET A 56 -0.53 4.01 6.17
N ARG A 57 -1.18 3.00 6.74
CA ARG A 57 -1.98 2.00 5.99
C ARG A 57 -1.18 1.31 4.87
N LEU A 58 0.11 1.06 5.11
CA LEU A 58 0.99 0.33 4.21
C LEU A 58 1.24 -1.09 4.73
N GLN A 59 1.49 -2.01 3.80
CA GLN A 59 1.93 -3.38 4.10
C GLN A 59 3.26 -3.65 3.41
N LYS A 60 4.12 -4.44 4.07
CA LYS A 60 5.38 -4.94 3.50
C LYS A 60 5.28 -6.43 3.18
N ARG A 61 5.84 -6.84 2.04
CA ARG A 61 6.08 -8.24 1.65
C ARG A 61 7.57 -8.44 1.38
N GLY A 62 8.03 -9.69 1.32
CA GLY A 62 9.37 -9.97 0.83
C GLY A 62 9.51 -9.65 -0.65
N THR A 63 10.75 -9.59 -1.13
CA THR A 63 11.10 -9.09 -2.46
C THR A 63 10.56 -9.96 -3.60
N GLY A 64 10.19 -11.20 -3.33
CA GLY A 64 9.55 -12.11 -4.28
C GLY A 64 8.03 -12.24 -4.10
N GLY A 65 7.40 -11.39 -3.29
CA GLY A 65 5.95 -11.39 -3.07
C GLY A 65 5.52 -11.95 -1.70
N VAL A 66 4.24 -12.34 -1.63
CA VAL A 66 3.49 -12.56 -0.37
C VAL A 66 4.09 -13.62 0.57
N ASP A 67 4.81 -14.60 0.01
CA ASP A 67 5.38 -15.72 0.78
C ASP A 67 6.92 -15.76 0.78
N THR A 68 7.57 -14.65 0.46
CA THR A 68 9.03 -14.59 0.42
C THR A 68 9.60 -13.77 1.57
N ALA A 69 10.81 -14.12 2.03
CA ALA A 69 11.57 -13.25 2.90
C ALA A 69 12.08 -12.03 2.12
N ALA A 70 12.25 -10.91 2.80
CA ALA A 70 12.99 -9.79 2.22
C ALA A 70 14.43 -10.25 1.93
N THR A 71 14.88 -10.05 0.71
CA THR A 71 16.27 -10.25 0.31
C THR A 71 17.05 -8.99 0.68
N GLY A 72 17.77 -9.07 1.80
CA GLY A 72 18.54 -7.94 2.33
C GLY A 72 17.64 -6.80 2.78
N ASP A 73 17.92 -5.59 2.30
CA ASP A 73 17.28 -4.36 2.76
C ASP A 73 16.17 -3.84 1.83
N THR A 74 15.72 -4.63 0.84
CA THR A 74 14.70 -4.21 -0.14
C THR A 74 13.35 -4.84 0.18
N PHE A 75 12.30 -4.04 0.15
CA PHE A 75 10.94 -4.43 0.51
C PHE A 75 9.95 -4.11 -0.61
N ASP A 76 8.98 -5.00 -0.83
CA ASP A 76 7.77 -4.72 -1.60
C ASP A 76 6.77 -4.02 -0.65
N LEU A 77 6.58 -2.72 -0.85
CA LEU A 77 5.61 -1.92 -0.10
C LEU A 77 4.40 -1.63 -0.95
N SER A 78 3.21 -1.76 -0.37
CA SER A 78 1.96 -1.46 -1.06
C SER A 78 0.89 -0.90 -0.12
N ASN A 79 -0.16 -0.30 -0.68
CA ASN A 79 -1.34 0.07 0.11
C ASN A 79 -1.95 -1.18 0.77
N ASN A 80 -2.46 -1.03 1.99
CA ASN A 80 -3.15 -2.09 2.71
C ASN A 80 -4.64 -2.16 2.34
N ASP A 81 -5.28 -1.00 2.26
CA ASP A 81 -6.71 -0.86 1.95
C ASP A 81 -7.03 -1.20 0.49
N ARG A 82 -8.22 -1.78 0.25
CA ARG A 82 -8.77 -2.11 -1.07
C ARG A 82 -10.22 -1.63 -1.26
N LEU A 83 -10.99 -1.60 -0.17
CA LEU A 83 -12.39 -1.20 -0.10
C LEU A 83 -12.54 0.05 0.76
N GLY A 84 -13.49 0.92 0.42
CA GLY A 84 -13.80 2.14 1.18
C GLY A 84 -12.97 3.38 0.81
N LYS A 85 -12.08 3.27 -0.18
CA LYS A 85 -11.32 4.38 -0.78
C LYS A 85 -11.25 4.16 -2.29
N SER A 86 -11.26 5.23 -3.07
CA SER A 86 -11.05 5.20 -4.51
C SER A 86 -9.62 4.80 -4.88
N GLU A 87 -9.41 4.36 -6.12
CA GLU A 87 -8.09 4.03 -6.67
C GLU A 87 -7.11 5.20 -6.52
N VAL A 88 -7.58 6.44 -6.74
CA VAL A 88 -6.77 7.65 -6.63
C VAL A 88 -6.31 7.88 -5.19
N GLU A 89 -7.23 7.76 -4.22
CA GLU A 89 -6.89 7.91 -2.80
C GLU A 89 -5.91 6.82 -2.33
N LEU A 90 -6.07 5.59 -2.80
CA LEU A 90 -5.15 4.49 -2.47
C LEU A 90 -3.74 4.71 -3.03
N VAL A 91 -3.63 5.21 -4.27
CA VAL A 91 -2.35 5.58 -4.86
C VAL A 91 -1.72 6.77 -4.13
N GLN A 92 -2.51 7.78 -3.77
CA GLN A 92 -2.02 8.93 -2.99
C GLN A 92 -1.51 8.48 -1.61
N CYS A 93 -2.23 7.59 -0.93
CA CYS A 93 -1.80 6.99 0.34
C CYS A 93 -0.44 6.27 0.21
N LEU A 94 -0.22 5.56 -0.91
CA LEU A 94 1.08 4.95 -1.19
C LEU A 94 2.16 6.00 -1.39
N ILE A 95 1.90 7.04 -2.21
CA ILE A 95 2.86 8.11 -2.51
C ILE A 95 3.31 8.79 -1.22
N ASP A 96 2.37 9.21 -0.39
CA ASP A 96 2.65 9.91 0.86
C ASP A 96 3.43 9.02 1.84
N GLY A 97 3.00 7.76 1.99
CA GLY A 97 3.66 6.81 2.87
C GLY A 97 5.08 6.47 2.40
N VAL A 98 5.30 6.24 1.11
CA VAL A 98 6.64 5.96 0.57
C VAL A 98 7.56 7.18 0.73
N ASN A 99 7.08 8.39 0.46
CA ASN A 99 7.85 9.61 0.67
C ASN A 99 8.26 9.78 2.13
N TYR A 100 7.36 9.50 3.07
CA TYR A 100 7.66 9.54 4.50
C TYR A 100 8.72 8.50 4.90
N LEU A 101 8.61 7.26 4.40
CA LEU A 101 9.61 6.22 4.67
C LEU A 101 10.99 6.60 4.15
N ILE A 102 11.07 7.22 2.97
CA ILE A 102 12.33 7.72 2.39
C ILE A 102 12.91 8.86 3.25
N ASP A 103 12.08 9.76 3.77
CA ASP A 103 12.53 10.81 4.70
C ASP A 103 13.07 10.21 6.01
N CYS A 104 12.37 9.23 6.58
CA CYS A 104 12.85 8.51 7.76
C CYS A 104 14.19 7.82 7.52
N GLU A 105 14.34 7.13 6.39
CA GLU A 105 15.60 6.48 6.01
C GLU A 105 16.75 7.49 5.94
N LYS A 106 16.55 8.61 5.23
CA LYS A 106 17.56 9.69 5.10
C LYS A 106 17.90 10.37 6.43
N LYS A 107 16.97 10.43 7.38
CA LYS A 107 17.22 10.94 8.74
C LYS A 107 18.09 9.97 9.53
N LEU A 108 17.76 8.68 9.49
CA LEU A 108 18.55 7.65 10.17
C LEU A 108 19.97 7.54 9.60
N GLU A 109 20.15 7.68 8.28
CA GLU A 109 21.48 7.77 7.65
C GLU A 109 22.36 8.90 8.24
N LYS A 110 21.73 10.00 8.69
CA LYS A 110 22.39 11.15 9.30
C LYS A 110 22.45 11.09 10.83
N GLY A 111 22.04 9.97 11.44
CA GLY A 111 21.95 9.83 12.90
C GLY A 111 20.86 10.67 13.55
N GLN A 112 19.85 11.11 12.80
CA GLN A 112 18.74 11.92 13.29
C GLN A 112 17.58 11.05 13.77
N ASN A 113 16.79 11.58 14.71
CA ASN A 113 15.61 10.88 15.21
C ASN A 113 14.44 10.93 14.20
N ILE A 114 13.57 9.92 14.26
CA ILE A 114 12.33 9.82 13.50
C ILE A 114 11.13 9.73 14.45
N HIS A 115 9.92 9.91 13.94
CA HIS A 115 8.69 9.80 14.72
C HIS A 115 7.74 8.81 14.08
N VAL A 116 6.76 8.32 14.85
CA VAL A 116 5.63 7.60 14.28
C VAL A 116 4.60 8.65 13.86
N PRO A 117 4.14 8.68 12.60
CA PRO A 117 3.14 9.64 12.17
C PRO A 117 1.78 9.37 12.84
N ALA A 118 0.90 10.36 12.84
CA ALA A 118 -0.49 10.14 13.25
C ALA A 118 -1.15 9.11 12.30
N PRO A 119 -2.00 8.21 12.81
CA PRO A 119 -2.69 7.24 11.97
C PRO A 119 -3.57 7.92 10.92
N VAL A 120 -3.46 7.48 9.66
CA VAL A 120 -4.34 7.89 8.57
C VAL A 120 -5.72 7.30 8.80
N SER A 121 -6.77 8.10 8.63
CA SER A 121 -8.15 7.63 8.78
C SER A 121 -8.44 6.47 7.82
N GLN A 122 -9.11 5.44 8.34
CA GLN A 122 -9.48 4.27 7.55
C GLN A 122 -10.63 4.56 6.58
N PHE A 123 -11.52 5.50 6.94
CA PHE A 123 -12.65 5.91 6.13
C PHE A 123 -12.68 7.44 6.00
N SER A 124 -13.07 7.97 4.85
CA SER A 124 -13.51 9.36 4.80
C SER A 124 -14.81 9.49 5.59
N LYS A 125 -14.98 10.59 6.33
CA LYS A 125 -16.29 10.93 6.89
C LYS A 125 -17.28 11.28 5.79
#